data_AF-A0A0S4L6X7-F1
#
_entry.id   AF-A0A0S4L6X7-F1
#
_cell.length_a   1.000
_cell.length_b   1.000
_cell.length_c   1.000
_cell.angle_alpha   90.00
_cell.angle_beta   90.00
_cell.angle_gamma   90.00
#
_symmetry.space_group_name_H-M   'P 1'
#
loop_
_entity.id
_entity.type
_entity.pdbx_description
1 polymer ?
#
loop_
_entity_poly.entity_id
_entity_poly.type
_entity_poly.pdbx_seq_one_letter_code
_entity_poly.pdbx_strand_id
1 'polypeptide(L)' 'MPEKAIWMTGLKKGVSVAGIGVLLFAMGGCAGEAPKPTPTVTPDQVRSNADKAFKNLRQEQKHRTGGFEEEPY' A
#
# COMPACT_ATOMS: atom_id res chain seq x y z
N MET A 1 -25.97 30.60 31.88
CA MET A 1 -25.05 31.05 30.82
C MET A 1 -24.73 29.87 29.90
N PRO A 2 -25.51 29.63 28.83
CA PRO A 2 -25.35 28.50 27.92
C PRO A 2 -24.78 28.95 26.55
N GLU A 3 -23.46 28.87 26.32
CA GLU A 3 -22.89 29.50 25.11
C GLU A 3 -21.89 28.65 24.31
N LYS A 4 -21.65 27.38 24.65
CA LYS A 4 -20.61 26.58 23.97
C LYS A 4 -21.08 25.62 22.87
N ALA A 5 -22.33 25.70 22.44
CA ALA A 5 -22.92 24.71 21.51
C ALA A 5 -23.22 25.23 20.10
N ILE A 6 -22.50 26.26 19.61
CA ILE A 6 -22.81 26.91 18.31
C ILE A 6 -21.94 26.38 17.15
N TRP A 7 -20.90 25.58 17.43
CA TRP A 7 -19.91 25.17 16.42
C TRP A 7 -20.33 23.98 15.54
N MET A 8 -21.46 23.32 15.83
CA MET A 8 -21.87 22.06 15.16
C MET A 8 -22.99 22.26 14.12
N THR A 9 -23.43 23.49 13.87
CA THR A 9 -24.54 23.80 12.94
C THR A 9 -24.07 24.55 11.70
N GLY A 10 -22.96 24.14 11.11
CA GLY A 10 -22.39 24.77 9.90
C GLY A 10 -22.54 23.99 8.60
N LEU A 11 -22.97 22.72 8.60
CA LEU A 11 -23.04 21.89 7.37
C LEU A 11 -24.36 22.03 6.60
N LYS A 12 -25.00 23.21 6.65
CA LYS A 12 -26.26 23.44 5.92
C LYS A 12 -26.08 24.63 4.99
N LYS A 13 -26.18 24.33 3.68
CA LYS A 13 -26.24 25.22 2.51
C LYS A 13 -24.88 25.45 1.83
N GLY A 14 -24.55 24.57 0.89
CA GLY A 14 -23.43 24.82 -0.02
C GLY A 14 -22.90 23.59 -0.73
N VAL A 15 -23.74 22.61 -1.07
CA VAL A 15 -23.36 21.64 -2.10
C VAL A 15 -23.46 22.37 -3.44
N SER A 16 -22.42 23.13 -3.77
CA SER A 16 -22.25 23.69 -5.11
C SER A 16 -22.09 22.52 -6.09
N VAL A 17 -22.67 22.63 -7.29
CA VAL A 17 -22.46 21.66 -8.39
C VAL A 17 -20.95 21.41 -8.62
N ALA A 18 -20.13 22.44 -8.39
CA ALA A 18 -18.67 22.32 -8.43
C ALA A 18 -18.10 21.42 -7.32
N GLY A 19 -18.67 21.47 -6.11
CA GLY A 19 -18.24 20.64 -4.98
C GLY A 19 -18.59 19.16 -5.15
N ILE A 20 -19.76 18.86 -5.74
CA ILE A 20 -20.13 17.49 -6.14
C ILE A 20 -19.17 16.98 -7.21
N GLY A 21 -18.88 17.80 -8.23
CA GLY A 21 -17.98 17.44 -9.32
C GLY A 21 -16.59 17.08 -8.82
N VAL A 22 -16.01 17.86 -7.91
CA VAL A 22 -14.69 17.57 -7.31
C VAL A 22 -14.73 16.29 -6.47
N LEU A 23 -15.81 16.05 -5.72
CA LEU A 23 -15.94 14.82 -4.92
C LEU A 23 -16.04 13.57 -5.81
N LEU A 24 -16.80 13.64 -6.89
CA LEU A 24 -16.92 12.57 -7.89
C LEU A 24 -15.61 12.34 -8.65
N PHE A 25 -14.89 13.43 -8.99
CA PHE A 25 -13.59 13.34 -9.67
C PHE A 25 -12.51 12.76 -8.75
N ALA A 26 -12.55 13.06 -7.45
CA ALA A 26 -11.64 12.48 -6.46
C ALA A 26 -11.93 11.00 -6.17
N MET A 27 -13.17 10.54 -6.34
CA MET A 27 -13.53 9.11 -6.25
C MET A 27 -13.32 8.34 -7.56
N GLY A 28 -13.18 9.03 -8.68
CA GLY A 28 -12.69 8.48 -9.94
C GLY A 28 -11.21 8.14 -9.82
N GLY A 29 -10.90 7.03 -9.14
CA GLY A 29 -9.58 6.41 -9.20
C GLY A 29 -9.15 6.18 -10.65
N CYS A 30 -7.86 5.96 -10.87
CA CYS A 30 -7.21 5.77 -12.18
C CYS A 30 -7.71 4.48 -12.91
N ALA A 31 -9.01 4.40 -13.18
CA ALA A 31 -9.71 3.29 -13.82
C ALA A 31 -9.79 3.45 -15.34
N GLY A 32 -9.16 4.50 -15.89
CA GLY A 32 -9.10 4.75 -17.33
C GLY A 32 -8.09 3.85 -18.07
N GLU A 33 -7.14 3.24 -17.36
CA GLU A 33 -6.20 2.32 -17.98
C GLU A 33 -6.65 0.88 -17.74
N ALA A 34 -6.97 0.17 -18.83
CA ALA A 34 -7.22 -1.26 -18.77
C ALA A 34 -6.04 -1.95 -18.07
N PRO A 35 -6.27 -2.93 -17.18
CA PRO A 35 -5.17 -3.64 -16.52
C PRO A 35 -4.22 -4.17 -17.60
N LYS A 36 -2.98 -3.68 -17.60
CA LYS A 36 -1.94 -4.23 -18.48
C LYS A 36 -1.88 -5.74 -18.23
N PRO A 37 -1.71 -6.56 -19.28
CA PRO A 37 -1.58 -8.01 -19.10
C PRO A 37 -0.52 -8.25 -18.03
N THR A 38 -0.93 -8.87 -16.93
CA THR A 38 0.01 -9.20 -15.87
C THR A 38 1.02 -10.17 -16.46
N PRO A 39 2.32 -9.89 -16.33
CA PRO A 39 3.33 -10.82 -16.83
C PRO A 39 3.10 -12.17 -16.14
N THR A 40 2.90 -13.21 -16.95
CA THR A 40 2.74 -14.56 -16.43
C THR A 40 4.05 -14.98 -15.80
N VAL A 41 4.07 -15.05 -14.46
CA VAL A 41 5.25 -15.50 -13.73
C VAL A 41 5.33 -17.02 -13.90
N THR A 42 6.37 -17.48 -14.57
CA THR A 42 6.61 -18.93 -14.76
C THR A 42 7.01 -19.59 -13.42
N PRO A 43 6.74 -20.88 -13.22
CA PRO A 43 7.18 -21.61 -12.03
C PRO A 43 8.69 -21.48 -11.74
N ASP A 44 9.53 -21.48 -12.78
CA ASP A 44 10.98 -21.30 -12.65
C ASP A 44 11.36 -19.91 -12.12
N GLN A 45 10.64 -18.87 -12.52
CA GLN A 45 10.84 -17.52 -11.97
C GLN A 45 10.44 -17.44 -10.50
N VAL A 46 9.35 -18.11 -10.10
CA VAL A 46 8.93 -18.17 -8.69
C VAL A 46 10.01 -18.87 -7.86
N ARG A 47 10.52 -20.00 -8.35
CA ARG A 47 11.60 -20.74 -7.70
C ARG A 47 12.88 -19.90 -7.57
N SER A 48 13.33 -19.30 -8.66
CA SER A 48 14.52 -18.45 -8.66
C SER A 48 14.37 -17.23 -7.73
N ASN A 49 13.18 -16.63 -7.66
CA ASN A 49 12.92 -15.51 -6.76
C ASN A 49 12.92 -15.95 -5.29
N ALA A 50 12.33 -17.10 -4.99
CA ALA A 50 12.34 -17.69 -3.65
C ALA A 50 13.78 -18.00 -3.20
N ASP A 51 14.57 -18.69 -4.04
CA ASP A 51 15.96 -19.03 -3.73
C ASP A 51 16.81 -17.78 -3.46
N LYS A 52 16.62 -16.72 -4.26
CA LYS A 52 17.30 -15.44 -4.05
C LYS A 52 16.87 -14.77 -2.74
N ALA A 53 15.58 -14.80 -2.41
CA ALA A 53 15.07 -14.26 -1.16
C ALA A 53 15.67 -14.98 0.06
N PHE A 54 15.69 -16.32 0.06
CA PHE A 54 16.30 -17.09 1.14
C PHE A 54 17.80 -16.82 1.30
N LYS A 55 18.53 -16.71 0.19
CA LYS A 55 19.96 -16.35 0.23
C LYS A 55 20.18 -14.98 0.86
N ASN A 56 19.38 -13.99 0.45
CA ASN A 56 19.47 -12.63 0.99
C ASN A 56 19.12 -12.61 2.49
N LEU A 57 18.04 -13.28 2.90
CA LEU A 57 17.65 -13.41 4.30
C LEU A 57 18.76 -14.05 5.14
N ARG A 58 19.42 -15.09 4.63
CA ARG A 58 20.57 -15.72 5.31
C ARG A 58 21.75 -14.77 5.43
N GLN A 59 22.04 -13.98 4.40
CA GLN A 59 23.10 -12.97 4.45
C GLN A 59 22.79 -11.85 5.44
N GLU A 60 21.54 -11.38 5.47
CA GLU A 60 21.07 -10.38 6.42
C GLU A 60 21.13 -10.90 7.85
N GLN A 61 20.75 -12.16 8.10
CA GLN A 61 20.90 -12.79 9.41
C GLN A 61 22.37 -12.86 9.82
N LYS A 62 23.26 -13.37 8.95
CA LYS A 62 24.71 -13.42 9.21
C LYS A 62 25.28 -12.03 9.52
N HIS A 63 24.82 -11.00 8.83
CA HIS A 63 25.25 -9.62 9.06
C HIS A 63 24.70 -9.05 10.37
N ARG A 64 23.47 -9.42 10.78
CA ARG A 64 22.85 -8.96 12.04
C ARG A 64 23.37 -9.69 13.28
N THR A 65 23.76 -10.96 13.15
CA THR A 65 24.25 -11.78 14.29
C THR A 65 25.78 -11.91 14.33
N GLY A 66 26.52 -11.23 13.44
CA GLY A 66 27.99 -11.30 13.42
C GLY A 66 28.52 -12.71 13.13
N GLY A 67 27.81 -13.48 12.30
CA GLY A 67 28.22 -14.84 11.94
C GLY A 67 28.01 -15.86 13.07
N PHE A 68 26.76 -16.09 13.47
CA PHE A 68 26.43 -17.41 14.02
C PHE A 68 26.39 -18.39 12.84
N GLU A 69 27.52 -19.04 12.58
CA GLU A 69 27.55 -20.33 11.91
C GLU A 69 26.70 -21.29 12.75
N GLU A 70 25.64 -21.86 12.14
CA GLU A 70 25.09 -23.11 12.66
C GLU A 70 26.21 -24.15 12.53
N GLU A 71 26.78 -24.48 13.69
CA GLU A 71 27.62 -25.65 13.88
C GLU A 71 26.84 -26.89 13.39
N PRO A 72 27.37 -27.66 12.42
CA PRO A 72 26.73 -28.89 12.00
C PRO A 72 26.93 -29.93 13.11
N TYR A 73 25.84 -30.40 13.71
CA TYR A 73 25.83 -31.70 14.39
C TYR A 73 26.03 -32.84 13.38
#